data_AF-A0A550GXZ0-F1
#
_entry.id   AF-A0A550GXZ0-F1
#
_cell.length_a   1.000
_cell.length_b   1.000
_cell.length_c   1.000
_cell.angle_alpha   90.00
_cell.angle_beta   90.00
_cell.angle_gamma   90.00
#
_symmetry.space_group_name_H-M   'P 1'
#
loop_
_entity.id
_entity.type
_entity.pdbx_description
1 polymer ?
#
loop_
_entity_poly.entity_id
_entity_poly.type
_entity_poly.pdbx_seq_one_letter_code
_entity_poly.pdbx_strand_id
1 'polypeptide(L)'
;MVAEDAMIKFRIDVDYAYPSRLKSFLYTALNIMTRKDYLRNAKIIARMINESPKTVKAYWFFTLKTVPDKELLNMLDRERHEVALHIVKYPHDELKLLEKATGRKLNYYTIHGTARLLGRVIWKRWKTEAPEIPKKFPLESFHKFPFVGLDWLCNTRNSAEAFQIAKKSIAEEKILHIHPVWLFQRGKTNRRGPFYSTFRRLLNVDSEMETVNVKKKLFFKIANDTQEYVKDVVSLDDLIMKLAERGADIFTFIERKWCNVISHPPRLWSKTEDNIALLQIASYEDWWKNVGKKTRNMVRKAEKSNVKTEVVETNKKLAEGIWKIYNETPIRQERAFPHYGISLQTVTELVFSHQNCTFIGSFLQNELVGFIQLVHVDKTAIISQILSLQKHWDKAVNNALIA
;
A
#
# COMPACT_ATOMS: atom_id res chain seq x y z
N MET A 1 -15.90 -17.48 14.00
CA MET A 1 -14.77 -16.77 14.63
C MET A 1 -13.49 -17.36 14.04
N VAL A 2 -12.75 -16.63 13.21
CA VAL A 2 -11.48 -17.11 12.63
C VAL A 2 -10.37 -16.60 13.54
N ALA A 3 -9.55 -17.52 14.06
CA ALA A 3 -8.46 -17.22 15.00
C ALA A 3 -7.56 -16.10 14.47
N GLU A 4 -7.43 -15.03 15.25
CA GLU A 4 -6.60 -13.86 14.92
C GLU A 4 -5.08 -14.16 14.92
N ASP A 5 -4.71 -15.38 15.33
CA ASP A 5 -3.35 -15.84 15.61
C ASP A 5 -2.86 -17.02 14.74
N ALA A 6 -3.54 -17.34 13.63
CA ALA A 6 -3.07 -18.39 12.73
C ALA A 6 -1.68 -18.05 12.15
N MET A 7 -0.70 -18.95 12.32
CA MET A 7 0.66 -18.78 11.80
C MET A 7 0.65 -18.70 10.28
N ILE A 8 1.22 -17.62 9.73
CA ILE A 8 1.34 -17.43 8.30
C ILE A 8 2.58 -18.19 7.81
N LYS A 9 2.40 -19.15 6.90
CA LYS A 9 3.51 -19.90 6.30
C LYS A 9 3.76 -19.45 4.86
N PHE A 10 5.00 -19.10 4.54
CA PHE A 10 5.41 -18.74 3.18
C PHE A 10 6.37 -19.76 2.58
N ARG A 11 6.12 -20.15 1.33
CA ARG A 11 7.10 -20.77 0.44
C ARG A 11 7.66 -19.68 -0.47
N ILE A 12 8.96 -19.44 -0.40
CA ILE A 12 9.63 -18.38 -1.13
C ILE A 12 10.66 -19.00 -2.07
N ASP A 13 10.31 -19.09 -3.35
CA ASP A 13 11.19 -19.66 -4.37
C ASP A 13 12.05 -18.54 -4.97
N VAL A 14 13.34 -18.55 -4.67
CA VAL A 14 14.30 -17.52 -5.09
C VAL A 14 14.96 -17.94 -6.39
N ASP A 15 14.20 -17.95 -7.48
CA ASP A 15 14.69 -18.41 -8.79
C ASP A 15 15.63 -17.42 -9.48
N TYR A 16 15.50 -16.13 -9.15
CA TYR A 16 16.14 -15.03 -9.87
C TYR A 16 16.77 -14.05 -8.88
N ALA A 17 18.02 -13.69 -9.15
CA ALA A 17 18.81 -12.86 -8.24
C ALA A 17 18.46 -11.37 -8.26
N TYR A 18 17.94 -10.83 -9.37
CA TYR A 18 17.72 -9.40 -9.54
C TYR A 18 16.25 -9.05 -9.79
N PRO A 19 15.81 -7.84 -9.39
CA PRO A 19 14.46 -7.35 -9.69
C PRO A 19 14.19 -7.30 -11.20
N SER A 20 15.19 -6.90 -11.99
CA SER A 20 15.06 -6.92 -13.46
C SER A 20 15.14 -8.35 -13.99
N ARG A 21 14.09 -8.76 -14.72
CA ARG A 21 14.05 -10.06 -15.41
C ARG A 21 15.22 -10.22 -16.38
N LEU A 22 15.48 -9.22 -17.21
CA LEU A 22 16.57 -9.27 -18.19
C LEU A 22 17.93 -9.44 -17.51
N LYS A 23 18.18 -8.68 -16.44
CA LYS A 23 19.40 -8.77 -15.64
C LYS A 23 19.55 -10.15 -14.99
N SER A 24 18.46 -10.67 -14.43
CA SER A 24 18.40 -12.02 -13.89
C SER A 24 18.65 -13.09 -14.94
N PHE A 25 18.11 -12.96 -16.14
CA PHE A 25 18.37 -13.90 -17.24
C PHE A 25 19.84 -13.89 -17.65
N LEU A 26 20.45 -12.71 -17.84
CA LEU A 26 21.87 -12.58 -18.14
C LEU A 26 22.74 -13.20 -17.06
N TYR A 27 22.40 -12.99 -15.79
CA TYR A 27 23.12 -13.60 -14.68
C TYR A 27 22.96 -15.12 -14.62
N THR A 28 21.74 -15.64 -14.73
CA THR A 28 21.51 -17.10 -14.69
C THR A 28 22.21 -17.81 -15.85
N ALA A 29 22.15 -17.23 -17.07
CA ALA A 29 22.73 -17.82 -18.28
C ALA A 29 24.26 -17.67 -18.36
N LEU A 30 24.79 -16.47 -18.07
CA LEU A 30 26.19 -16.10 -18.33
C LEU A 30 27.03 -15.93 -17.05
N ASN A 31 26.43 -16.07 -15.86
CA ASN A 31 27.09 -15.90 -14.56
C ASN A 31 27.71 -14.51 -14.32
N ILE A 32 27.23 -13.48 -15.04
CA ILE A 32 27.71 -12.10 -14.91
C ILE A 32 27.04 -11.44 -13.69
N MET A 33 27.72 -11.46 -12.55
CA MET A 33 27.22 -10.93 -11.28
C MET A 33 27.50 -9.43 -11.17
N THR A 34 26.48 -8.64 -10.83
CA THR A 34 26.66 -7.25 -10.39
C THR A 34 26.31 -7.18 -8.91
N ARG A 35 27.17 -6.61 -8.06
CA ARG A 35 26.85 -6.48 -6.63
C ARG A 35 25.59 -5.63 -6.38
N LYS A 36 25.35 -4.62 -7.23
CA LYS A 36 24.18 -3.74 -7.14
C LYS A 36 22.88 -4.53 -7.38
N ASP A 37 21.94 -4.40 -6.44
CA ASP A 37 20.62 -5.04 -6.41
C ASP A 37 20.59 -6.57 -6.28
N TYR A 38 21.71 -7.22 -5.95
CA TYR A 38 21.71 -8.67 -5.74
C TYR A 38 20.77 -9.04 -4.58
N LEU A 39 19.81 -9.92 -4.87
CA LEU A 39 18.75 -10.39 -3.97
C LEU A 39 17.93 -9.27 -3.31
N ARG A 40 17.87 -8.09 -3.93
CA ARG A 40 17.19 -6.91 -3.35
C ARG A 40 15.76 -7.20 -2.91
N ASN A 41 14.92 -7.78 -3.77
CA ASN A 41 13.54 -8.09 -3.41
C ASN A 41 13.44 -9.16 -2.30
N ALA A 42 14.38 -10.10 -2.24
CA ALA A 42 14.42 -11.10 -1.16
C ALA A 42 14.75 -10.43 0.18
N LYS A 43 15.68 -9.48 0.20
CA LYS A 43 16.02 -8.68 1.40
C LYS A 43 14.84 -7.85 1.88
N ILE A 44 14.11 -7.20 0.96
CA ILE A 44 12.88 -6.45 1.30
C ILE A 44 11.85 -7.38 1.94
N ILE A 45 11.60 -8.55 1.34
CA ILE A 45 10.64 -9.53 1.87
C ILE A 45 11.07 -10.04 3.25
N ALA A 46 12.36 -10.33 3.45
CA ALA A 46 12.89 -10.77 4.75
C ALA A 46 12.68 -9.69 5.81
N ARG A 47 13.00 -8.42 5.48
CA ARG A 47 12.79 -7.29 6.39
C ARG A 47 11.31 -7.12 6.76
N MET A 48 10.40 -7.15 5.78
CA MET A 48 8.95 -7.08 6.04
C MET A 48 8.45 -8.22 6.94
N ILE A 49 8.99 -9.43 6.79
CA ILE A 49 8.65 -10.57 7.66
C ILE A 49 9.16 -10.34 9.09
N ASN A 50 10.36 -9.77 9.25
CA ASN A 50 10.94 -9.47 10.56
C ASN A 50 10.20 -8.34 11.28
N GLU A 51 9.78 -7.31 10.55
CA GLU A 51 8.99 -6.18 11.07
C GLU A 51 7.55 -6.57 11.40
N SER A 52 7.06 -7.70 10.87
CA SER A 52 5.67 -8.10 11.07
C SER A 52 5.36 -8.41 12.53
N PRO A 53 4.28 -7.83 13.09
CA PRO A 53 3.76 -8.23 14.40
C PRO A 53 3.06 -9.59 14.37
N LYS A 54 2.89 -10.22 13.20
CA LYS A 54 2.24 -11.52 13.04
C LYS A 54 3.22 -12.68 13.24
N THR A 55 2.71 -13.82 13.66
CA THR A 55 3.47 -15.08 13.69
C THR A 55 3.68 -15.60 12.27
N VAL A 56 4.92 -15.56 11.77
CA VAL A 56 5.26 -15.93 10.39
C VAL A 56 6.37 -16.99 10.38
N LYS A 57 6.24 -18.00 9.52
CA LYS A 57 7.32 -18.94 9.18
C LYS A 57 7.55 -18.95 7.67
N ALA A 58 8.76 -18.57 7.25
CA ALA A 58 9.12 -18.46 5.85
C ALA A 58 10.20 -19.47 5.44
N TYR A 59 9.90 -20.27 4.42
CA TYR A 59 10.80 -21.28 3.86
C TYR A 59 11.40 -20.75 2.56
N TRP A 60 12.71 -20.52 2.56
CA TRP A 60 13.45 -19.88 1.48
C TRP A 60 14.17 -20.90 0.63
N PHE A 61 13.67 -21.16 -0.57
CA PHE A 61 14.23 -22.12 -1.50
C PHE A 61 15.21 -21.43 -2.44
N PHE A 62 16.50 -21.65 -2.20
CA PHE A 62 17.58 -21.09 -3.01
C PHE A 62 18.15 -22.10 -4.01
N THR A 63 18.59 -21.61 -5.15
CA THR A 63 19.39 -22.38 -6.12
C THR A 63 20.87 -22.02 -5.94
N LEU A 64 21.78 -22.78 -6.57
CA LEU A 64 23.19 -22.37 -6.67
C LEU A 64 23.41 -21.08 -7.48
N LYS A 65 22.38 -20.60 -8.19
CA LYS A 65 22.40 -19.32 -8.90
C LYS A 65 21.82 -18.18 -8.08
N THR A 66 21.35 -18.42 -6.87
CA THR A 66 20.71 -17.42 -6.03
C THR A 66 21.11 -17.57 -4.57
N VAL A 67 22.33 -18.06 -4.33
CA VAL A 67 22.88 -18.27 -2.98
C VAL A 67 22.77 -16.98 -2.17
N PRO A 68 22.17 -17.01 -0.97
CA PRO A 68 21.99 -15.81 -0.17
C PRO A 68 23.36 -15.23 0.24
N ASP A 69 23.51 -13.91 0.11
CA ASP A 69 24.71 -13.22 0.58
C ASP A 69 24.68 -13.03 2.11
N LYS A 70 25.79 -12.52 2.67
CA LYS A 70 25.90 -12.31 4.13
C LYS A 70 24.80 -11.42 4.68
N GLU A 71 24.42 -10.39 3.93
CA GLU A 71 23.36 -9.46 4.31
C GLU A 71 22.02 -10.17 4.44
N LEU A 72 21.58 -10.90 3.40
CA LEU A 72 20.34 -11.66 3.46
C LEU A 72 20.42 -12.76 4.53
N LEU A 73 21.52 -13.51 4.63
CA LEU A 73 21.67 -14.55 5.65
C LEU A 73 21.56 -14.03 7.08
N ASN A 74 22.03 -12.81 7.35
CA ASN A 74 21.89 -12.17 8.65
C ASN A 74 20.44 -11.78 8.96
N MET A 75 19.63 -11.46 7.94
CA MET A 75 18.19 -11.16 8.11
C MET A 75 17.34 -12.42 8.34
N LEU A 76 17.81 -13.59 7.88
CA LEU A 76 17.06 -14.84 7.98
C LEU A 76 17.32 -15.53 9.33
N ASP A 77 16.81 -14.99 10.45
CA ASP A 77 16.91 -15.67 11.74
C ASP A 77 16.21 -17.04 11.74
N ARG A 78 16.60 -17.95 12.65
CA ARG A 78 16.10 -19.34 12.63
C ARG A 78 14.67 -19.48 13.17
N GLU A 79 14.16 -18.50 13.90
CA GLU A 79 12.82 -18.56 14.48
C GLU A 79 11.79 -18.38 13.36
N ARG A 80 11.93 -17.31 12.57
CA ARG A 80 11.00 -16.96 11.49
C ARG A 80 11.39 -17.52 10.12
N HIS A 81 12.66 -17.80 9.89
CA HIS A 81 13.15 -18.20 8.56
C HIS A 81 13.79 -19.59 8.57
N GLU A 82 13.49 -20.37 7.55
CA GLU A 82 14.09 -21.66 7.25
C GLU A 82 14.75 -21.58 5.87
N VAL A 83 16.06 -21.86 5.80
CA VAL A 83 16.79 -21.91 4.53
C VAL A 83 16.65 -23.32 3.96
N ALA A 84 16.30 -23.42 2.68
CA ALA A 84 15.95 -24.66 2.01
C ALA A 84 16.50 -24.73 0.58
N LEU A 85 16.53 -25.93 0.01
CA LEU A 85 17.13 -26.19 -1.30
C LEU A 85 16.10 -26.15 -2.43
N HIS A 86 16.32 -25.33 -3.46
CA HIS A 86 15.58 -25.37 -4.71
C HIS A 86 16.38 -26.13 -5.78
N ILE A 87 16.04 -27.40 -5.97
CA ILE A 87 16.84 -28.32 -6.79
C ILE A 87 16.66 -28.00 -8.27
N VAL A 88 17.76 -27.80 -8.97
CA VAL A 88 17.80 -27.53 -10.41
C VAL A 88 18.26 -28.76 -11.18
N LYS A 89 19.37 -29.40 -10.84
CA LYS A 89 19.95 -30.46 -11.67
C LYS A 89 20.61 -31.59 -10.89
N TYR A 90 21.45 -31.28 -9.92
CA TYR A 90 22.27 -32.26 -9.20
C TYR A 90 22.00 -32.20 -7.69
N PRO A 91 20.99 -32.95 -7.20
CA PRO A 91 20.48 -32.82 -5.83
C PRO A 91 21.55 -32.83 -4.72
N HIS A 92 22.46 -33.81 -4.76
CA HIS A 92 23.49 -33.96 -3.72
C HIS A 92 24.57 -32.89 -3.79
N ASP A 93 25.03 -32.53 -4.99
CA ASP A 93 26.05 -31.49 -5.17
C ASP A 93 25.48 -30.12 -4.78
N GLU A 94 24.26 -29.82 -5.19
CA GLU A 94 23.57 -28.57 -4.86
C GLU A 94 23.32 -28.45 -3.36
N LEU A 95 22.90 -29.53 -2.69
CA LEU A 95 22.78 -29.59 -1.25
C LEU A 95 24.12 -29.26 -0.56
N LYS A 96 25.17 -30.00 -0.91
CA LYS A 96 26.50 -29.83 -0.29
C LYS A 96 27.04 -28.40 -0.47
N LEU A 97 26.89 -27.84 -1.67
CA LEU A 97 27.35 -26.49 -1.97
C LEU A 97 26.54 -25.42 -1.26
N LEU A 98 25.21 -25.58 -1.16
CA LEU A 98 24.35 -24.61 -0.48
C LEU A 98 24.54 -24.66 1.04
N GLU A 99 24.66 -25.85 1.65
CA GLU A 99 25.00 -25.97 3.07
C GLU A 99 26.34 -25.32 3.38
N LYS A 100 27.36 -25.57 2.53
CA LYS A 100 28.68 -24.95 2.68
C LYS A 100 28.61 -23.42 2.57
N ALA A 101 27.86 -22.90 1.60
CA ALA A 101 27.77 -21.47 1.37
C ALA A 101 26.99 -20.72 2.46
N THR A 102 25.97 -21.38 3.05
CA THR A 102 25.11 -20.77 4.06
C THR A 102 25.55 -21.04 5.49
N GLY A 103 26.39 -22.05 5.70
CA GLY A 103 26.75 -22.54 7.04
C GLY A 103 25.55 -23.14 7.80
N ARG A 104 24.49 -23.54 7.09
CA ARG A 104 23.25 -24.09 7.67
C ARG A 104 23.02 -25.50 7.16
N LYS A 105 22.52 -26.36 8.05
CA LYS A 105 21.91 -27.63 7.64
C LYS A 105 20.53 -27.37 7.09
N LEU A 106 20.21 -27.99 5.96
CA LEU A 106 18.92 -27.82 5.30
C LEU A 106 18.02 -28.99 5.68
N ASN A 107 16.71 -28.72 5.81
CA ASN A 107 15.71 -29.74 6.13
C ASN A 107 14.76 -30.02 4.96
N TYR A 108 14.53 -29.02 4.11
CA TYR A 108 13.51 -29.05 3.08
C TYR A 108 14.08 -28.82 1.68
N TYR A 109 13.42 -29.41 0.69
CA TYR A 109 13.68 -29.11 -0.70
C TYR A 109 12.41 -28.90 -1.52
N THR A 110 12.55 -28.17 -2.60
CA THR A 110 11.60 -28.09 -3.71
C THR A 110 12.32 -28.37 -5.02
N ILE A 111 11.54 -28.53 -6.08
CA ILE A 111 12.04 -28.87 -7.40
C ILE A 111 11.77 -27.71 -8.34
N HIS A 112 12.82 -27.17 -8.96
CA HIS A 112 12.69 -26.16 -9.99
C HIS A 112 12.20 -26.82 -11.28
N GLY A 113 10.90 -26.71 -11.58
CA GLY A 113 10.31 -27.19 -12.83
C GLY A 113 10.37 -26.13 -13.92
N THR A 114 10.67 -26.51 -15.17
CA THR A 114 10.60 -25.59 -16.30
C THR A 114 10.15 -26.32 -17.57
N ALA A 115 8.91 -26.08 -17.99
CA ALA A 115 8.35 -26.63 -19.23
C ALA A 115 8.90 -25.92 -20.49
N ARG A 116 9.21 -24.62 -20.40
CA ARG A 116 9.64 -23.83 -21.56
C ARG A 116 11.08 -24.15 -21.97
N LEU A 117 11.29 -24.48 -23.24
CA LEU A 117 12.61 -24.83 -23.80
C LEU A 117 13.68 -23.76 -23.54
N LEU A 118 13.38 -22.48 -23.74
CA LEU A 118 14.32 -21.39 -23.45
C LEU A 118 14.72 -21.35 -21.96
N GLY A 119 13.76 -21.56 -21.06
CA GLY A 119 14.05 -21.64 -19.63
C GLY A 119 14.91 -22.86 -19.30
N ARG A 120 14.62 -24.01 -19.91
CA ARG A 120 15.44 -25.23 -19.81
C ARG A 120 16.88 -25.00 -20.26
N VAL A 121 17.10 -24.24 -21.34
CA VAL A 121 18.44 -23.87 -21.81
C VAL A 121 19.16 -22.96 -20.81
N ILE A 122 18.49 -21.93 -20.30
CA ILE A 122 19.05 -20.99 -19.31
C ILE A 122 19.53 -21.72 -18.05
N TRP A 123 18.80 -22.74 -17.61
CA TRP A 123 19.16 -23.58 -16.47
C TRP A 123 20.07 -24.76 -16.82
N LYS A 124 20.62 -24.80 -18.05
CA LYS A 124 21.52 -25.86 -18.55
C LYS A 124 20.92 -27.29 -18.42
N ARG A 125 19.60 -27.39 -18.63
CA ARG A 125 18.75 -28.59 -18.48
C ARG A 125 17.77 -28.72 -19.67
N TRP A 126 18.28 -28.82 -20.90
CA TRP A 126 17.47 -28.85 -22.14
C TRP A 126 16.68 -30.14 -22.42
N LYS A 127 17.05 -31.28 -21.81
CA LYS A 127 16.48 -32.62 -22.10
C LYS A 127 15.33 -33.02 -21.16
N THR A 128 15.24 -32.41 -19.96
CA THR A 128 14.25 -32.78 -18.95
C THR A 128 13.57 -31.54 -18.36
N GLU A 129 12.28 -31.66 -18.05
CA GLU A 129 11.49 -30.55 -17.49
C GLU A 129 11.73 -30.35 -15.99
N ALA A 130 12.18 -31.40 -15.30
CA ALA A 130 12.54 -31.45 -13.90
C ALA A 130 13.77 -32.36 -13.68
N PRO A 131 14.54 -32.18 -12.60
CA PRO A 131 15.56 -33.12 -12.17
C PRO A 131 14.91 -34.35 -11.52
N GLU A 132 15.54 -35.50 -11.68
CA GLU A 132 15.16 -36.71 -10.94
C GLU A 132 15.70 -36.63 -9.52
N ILE A 133 14.87 -36.93 -8.53
CA ILE A 133 15.26 -36.91 -7.12
C ILE A 133 15.61 -38.35 -6.71
N PRO A 134 16.81 -38.58 -6.17
CA PRO A 134 17.20 -39.89 -5.65
C PRO A 134 16.21 -40.42 -4.60
N LYS A 135 15.91 -41.73 -4.64
CA LYS A 135 14.97 -42.37 -3.70
C LYS A 135 15.35 -42.18 -2.22
N LYS A 136 16.64 -41.99 -1.92
CA LYS A 136 17.17 -41.77 -0.56
C LYS A 136 17.76 -40.35 -0.43
N PHE A 137 17.06 -39.34 -0.93
CA PHE A 137 17.48 -37.96 -0.74
C PHE A 137 17.24 -37.52 0.72
N PRO A 138 18.21 -36.88 1.39
CA PRO A 138 18.16 -36.67 2.85
C PRO A 138 17.23 -35.52 3.29
N LEU A 139 16.73 -34.72 2.35
CA LEU A 139 15.82 -33.61 2.65
C LEU A 139 14.36 -34.02 2.46
N GLU A 140 13.46 -33.37 3.19
CA GLU A 140 12.03 -33.57 3.03
C GLU A 140 11.46 -32.74 1.87
N SER A 141 10.63 -33.37 1.04
CA SER A 141 9.95 -32.69 -0.07
C SER A 141 8.90 -31.73 0.44
N PHE A 142 9.01 -30.47 0.07
CA PHE A 142 8.05 -29.44 0.45
C PHE A 142 6.77 -29.48 -0.41
N HIS A 143 6.73 -30.28 -1.48
CA HIS A 143 5.53 -30.45 -2.32
C HIS A 143 4.40 -31.20 -1.62
N LYS A 144 4.66 -31.82 -0.46
CA LYS A 144 3.62 -32.45 0.37
C LYS A 144 2.65 -31.45 0.99
N PHE A 145 3.03 -30.17 1.08
CA PHE A 145 2.21 -29.14 1.70
C PHE A 145 1.31 -28.47 0.66
N PRO A 146 0.00 -28.34 0.93
CA PRO A 146 -0.89 -27.60 0.04
C PRO A 146 -0.50 -26.12 0.04
N PHE A 147 -0.47 -25.51 -1.15
CA PHE A 147 -0.09 -24.11 -1.29
C PHE A 147 -1.04 -23.32 -2.20
N VAL A 148 -1.01 -22.01 -2.04
CA VAL A 148 -1.70 -21.04 -2.90
C VAL A 148 -0.70 -19.99 -3.38
N GLY A 149 -0.59 -19.82 -4.70
CA GLY A 149 0.31 -18.83 -5.29
C GLY A 149 -0.19 -17.40 -5.11
N LEU A 150 0.39 -16.66 -4.17
CA LEU A 150 -0.03 -15.28 -3.87
C LEU A 150 0.27 -14.33 -5.04
N ASP A 151 1.41 -14.48 -5.67
CA ASP A 151 1.78 -13.76 -6.90
C ASP A 151 0.90 -14.14 -8.10
N TRP A 152 0.32 -15.35 -8.14
CA TRP A 152 -0.70 -15.73 -9.14
C TRP A 152 -2.05 -15.07 -8.86
N LEU A 153 -2.50 -15.09 -7.60
CA LEU A 153 -3.72 -14.40 -7.17
C LEU A 153 -3.65 -12.90 -7.50
N CYS A 154 -2.53 -12.25 -7.18
CA CYS A 154 -2.32 -10.83 -7.44
C CYS A 154 -2.16 -10.49 -8.93
N ASN A 155 -2.04 -11.50 -9.81
CA ASN A 155 -2.10 -11.28 -11.26
C ASN A 155 -3.55 -11.15 -11.76
N THR A 156 -4.46 -11.94 -11.21
CA THR A 156 -5.83 -12.11 -11.71
C THR A 156 -6.88 -11.34 -10.92
N ARG A 157 -6.55 -10.93 -9.70
CA ARG A 157 -7.45 -10.26 -8.75
C ARG A 157 -6.87 -8.92 -8.30
N ASN A 158 -7.74 -8.02 -7.83
CA ASN A 158 -7.28 -6.82 -7.13
C ASN A 158 -6.73 -7.20 -5.73
N SER A 159 -6.05 -6.26 -5.07
CA SER A 159 -5.39 -6.54 -3.79
C SER A 159 -6.38 -6.91 -2.67
N ALA A 160 -7.60 -6.35 -2.65
CA ALA A 160 -8.60 -6.67 -1.63
C ALA A 160 -9.11 -8.11 -1.77
N GLU A 161 -9.46 -8.53 -2.98
CA GLU A 161 -9.85 -9.90 -3.27
C GLU A 161 -8.73 -10.90 -2.97
N ALA A 162 -7.51 -10.61 -3.44
CA ALA A 162 -6.34 -11.45 -3.19
C ALA A 162 -6.05 -11.59 -1.69
N PHE A 163 -6.21 -10.51 -0.92
CA PHE A 163 -6.05 -10.50 0.53
C PHE A 163 -7.07 -11.42 1.21
N GLN A 164 -8.36 -11.34 0.84
CA GLN A 164 -9.39 -12.19 1.44
C GLN A 164 -9.16 -13.68 1.13
N ILE A 165 -8.79 -14.01 -0.11
CA ILE A 165 -8.48 -15.39 -0.51
C ILE A 165 -7.24 -15.90 0.25
N ALA A 166 -6.20 -15.08 0.38
CA ALA A 166 -5.00 -15.44 1.13
C ALA A 166 -5.30 -15.65 2.62
N LYS A 167 -6.11 -14.78 3.25
CA LYS A 167 -6.55 -14.92 4.64
C LYS A 167 -7.33 -16.23 4.86
N LYS A 168 -8.26 -16.56 3.95
CA LYS A 168 -8.97 -17.84 3.98
C LYS A 168 -8.00 -19.03 3.84
N SER A 169 -7.03 -18.93 2.95
CA SER A 169 -6.04 -19.99 2.72
C SER A 169 -5.16 -20.23 3.95
N ILE A 170 -4.78 -19.17 4.68
CA ILE A 170 -4.04 -19.26 5.95
C ILE A 170 -4.89 -19.99 7.01
N ALA A 171 -6.18 -19.66 7.11
CA ALA A 171 -7.10 -20.34 8.03
C ALA A 171 -7.30 -21.84 7.70
N GLU A 172 -7.09 -22.23 6.44
CA GLU A 172 -7.07 -23.62 5.97
C GLU A 172 -5.66 -24.25 6.05
N GLU A 173 -4.73 -23.63 6.79
CA GLU A 173 -3.33 -24.07 6.97
C GLU A 173 -2.51 -24.22 5.68
N LYS A 174 -2.94 -23.59 4.58
CA LYS A 174 -2.23 -23.62 3.30
C LYS A 174 -1.04 -22.66 3.32
N ILE A 175 0.01 -23.04 2.61
CA ILE A 175 1.22 -22.23 2.47
C ILE A 175 1.03 -21.20 1.35
N LEU A 176 1.40 -19.95 1.60
CA LEU A 176 1.40 -18.92 0.56
C LEU A 176 2.71 -18.99 -0.24
N HIS A 177 2.61 -19.21 -1.55
CA HIS A 177 3.76 -19.31 -2.45
C HIS A 177 4.03 -17.98 -3.17
N ILE A 178 5.27 -17.51 -3.15
CA ILE A 178 5.73 -16.29 -3.81
C ILE A 178 7.10 -16.49 -4.44
N HIS A 179 7.39 -15.67 -5.46
CA HIS A 179 8.74 -15.50 -5.99
C HIS A 179 9.16 -14.03 -5.84
N PRO A 180 10.28 -13.71 -5.18
CA PRO A 180 10.69 -12.33 -4.90
C PRO A 180 10.73 -11.41 -6.12
N VAL A 181 11.03 -11.96 -7.30
CA VAL A 181 11.05 -11.21 -8.56
C VAL A 181 9.72 -10.52 -8.87
N TRP A 182 8.58 -11.02 -8.39
CA TRP A 182 7.25 -10.45 -8.63
C TRP A 182 6.77 -9.50 -7.52
N LEU A 183 7.63 -9.07 -6.59
CA LEU A 183 7.23 -8.20 -5.49
C LEU A 183 6.54 -6.91 -5.99
N PHE A 184 7.18 -6.21 -6.94
CA PHE A 184 6.71 -4.91 -7.45
C PHE A 184 6.32 -4.92 -8.93
N GLN A 185 6.54 -6.01 -9.66
CA GLN A 185 6.33 -6.04 -11.12
C GLN A 185 5.33 -7.11 -11.54
N ARG A 186 4.68 -6.86 -12.67
CA ARG A 186 3.79 -7.82 -13.34
C ARG A 186 4.55 -8.57 -14.43
N GLY A 187 4.28 -9.87 -14.53
CA GLY A 187 4.74 -10.71 -15.62
C GLY A 187 4.13 -10.33 -16.95
N LYS A 188 4.95 -10.22 -18.00
CA LYS A 188 4.47 -10.03 -19.38
C LYS A 188 3.99 -11.34 -20.01
N THR A 189 4.67 -12.44 -19.73
CA THR A 189 4.43 -13.76 -20.36
C THR A 189 4.13 -14.87 -19.37
N ASN A 190 4.20 -14.59 -18.07
CA ASN A 190 3.79 -15.49 -17.01
C ASN A 190 2.61 -14.85 -16.26
N ARG A 191 1.72 -15.69 -15.73
CA ARG A 191 0.53 -15.24 -14.99
C ARG A 191 0.89 -14.91 -13.53
N ARG A 192 1.89 -14.04 -13.33
CA ARG A 192 2.36 -13.60 -12.01
C ARG A 192 2.29 -12.08 -11.91
N GLY A 193 1.83 -11.56 -10.79
CA GLY A 193 1.51 -10.16 -10.57
C GLY A 193 2.23 -9.57 -9.35
N PRO A 194 2.25 -8.23 -9.25
CA PRO A 194 2.83 -7.52 -8.12
C PRO A 194 2.06 -7.87 -6.85
N PHE A 195 2.72 -8.52 -5.89
CA PHE A 195 2.06 -8.97 -4.66
C PHE A 195 2.32 -8.07 -3.44
N TYR A 196 3.17 -7.05 -3.57
CA TYR A 196 3.56 -6.16 -2.46
C TYR A 196 2.36 -5.63 -1.66
N SER A 197 1.34 -5.05 -2.33
CA SER A 197 0.18 -4.46 -1.64
C SER A 197 -0.63 -5.46 -0.82
N THR A 198 -0.75 -6.70 -1.31
CA THR A 198 -1.44 -7.77 -0.58
C THR A 198 -0.57 -8.30 0.56
N PHE A 199 0.75 -8.42 0.32
CA PHE A 199 1.71 -8.93 1.29
C PHE A 199 1.88 -8.02 2.50
N ARG A 200 2.03 -6.70 2.29
CA ARG A 200 2.10 -5.73 3.40
C ARG A 200 0.85 -5.78 4.30
N ARG A 201 -0.33 -6.00 3.71
CA ARG A 201 -1.61 -6.13 4.44
C ARG A 201 -1.68 -7.43 5.24
N LEU A 202 -1.20 -8.53 4.67
CA LEU A 202 -1.13 -9.83 5.38
C LEU A 202 -0.18 -9.75 6.58
N LEU A 203 0.94 -9.06 6.42
CA LEU A 203 1.97 -8.91 7.45
C LEU A 203 1.69 -7.77 8.44
N ASN A 204 0.73 -6.88 8.15
CA ASN A 204 0.49 -5.66 8.93
C ASN A 204 1.75 -4.79 9.09
N VAL A 205 2.42 -4.52 7.97
CA VAL A 205 3.63 -3.68 7.89
C VAL A 205 3.46 -2.61 6.81
N ASP A 206 4.38 -1.63 6.79
CA ASP A 206 4.41 -0.53 5.82
C ASP A 206 3.08 0.26 5.76
N SER A 207 2.44 0.51 6.90
CA SER A 207 1.18 1.28 6.98
C SER A 207 1.33 2.71 6.43
N GLU A 208 2.52 3.27 6.54
CA GLU A 208 2.87 4.57 5.98
C GLU A 208 2.81 4.58 4.44
N MET A 209 2.89 3.42 3.79
CA MET A 209 2.81 3.30 2.33
C MET A 209 1.37 3.24 1.81
N GLU A 210 0.34 3.24 2.68
CA GLU A 210 -1.07 3.18 2.26
C GLU A 210 -1.54 4.45 1.57
N THR A 211 -1.05 5.59 2.04
CA THR A 211 -1.41 6.91 1.57
C THR A 211 -0.41 7.46 0.55
N VAL A 212 0.68 6.73 0.30
CA VAL A 212 1.67 7.12 -0.71
C VAL A 212 1.12 6.88 -2.12
N ASN A 213 1.08 7.95 -2.90
CA ASN A 213 0.80 7.93 -4.32
C ASN A 213 2.09 8.15 -5.12
N VAL A 214 2.28 7.37 -6.19
CA VAL A 214 3.43 7.51 -7.09
C VAL A 214 2.95 7.82 -8.50
N LYS A 215 3.31 9.00 -9.01
CA LYS A 215 2.99 9.45 -10.36
C LYS A 215 4.25 9.49 -11.21
N LYS A 216 4.20 8.88 -12.39
CA LYS A 216 5.28 9.01 -13.39
C LYS A 216 5.09 10.31 -14.17
N LYS A 217 6.10 11.19 -14.15
CA LYS A 217 6.16 12.42 -14.94
C LYS A 217 7.41 12.39 -15.82
N LEU A 218 7.21 12.27 -17.14
CA LEU A 218 8.27 12.04 -18.12
C LEU A 218 9.14 10.82 -17.75
N PHE A 219 10.34 11.06 -17.24
CA PHE A 219 11.33 10.05 -16.86
C PHE A 219 11.41 9.80 -15.35
N PHE A 220 10.76 10.63 -14.53
CA PHE A 220 10.80 10.55 -13.07
C PHE A 220 9.52 9.96 -12.49
N LYS A 221 9.64 9.28 -11.37
CA LYS A 221 8.54 8.85 -10.50
C LYS A 221 8.54 9.72 -9.25
N ILE A 222 7.47 10.49 -9.10
CA ILE A 222 7.28 11.41 -7.99
C ILE A 222 6.28 10.77 -7.03
N ALA A 223 6.72 10.59 -5.79
CA ALA A 223 5.90 10.11 -4.68
C ALA A 223 5.42 11.27 -3.82
N ASN A 224 4.18 11.19 -3.34
CA ASN A 224 3.64 12.08 -2.30
C ASN A 224 2.70 11.30 -1.37
N ASP A 225 2.46 11.83 -0.18
CA ASP A 225 1.43 11.33 0.73
C ASP A 225 0.10 12.05 0.42
N THR A 226 -0.96 11.31 0.11
CA THR A 226 -2.30 11.90 -0.15
C THR A 226 -2.91 12.55 1.08
N GLN A 227 -2.31 12.34 2.25
CA GLN A 227 -2.72 12.88 3.54
C GLN A 227 -1.75 13.96 4.06
N GLU A 228 -0.95 14.59 3.21
CA GLU A 228 0.05 15.61 3.58
C GLU A 228 -0.50 16.81 4.38
N TYR A 229 -1.79 17.14 4.27
CA TYR A 229 -2.42 18.19 5.07
C TYR A 229 -2.82 17.72 6.48
N VAL A 230 -3.07 16.43 6.64
CA VAL A 230 -3.60 15.83 7.88
C VAL A 230 -2.54 15.06 8.67
N LYS A 231 -1.33 14.89 8.14
CA LYS A 231 -0.29 14.05 8.74
C LYS A 231 1.10 14.63 8.51
N ASP A 232 1.88 14.68 9.58
CA ASP A 232 3.31 14.98 9.50
C ASP A 232 4.11 13.76 9.04
N VAL A 233 5.21 14.00 8.33
CA VAL A 233 6.16 12.95 7.94
C VAL A 233 7.18 12.75 9.07
N VAL A 234 6.93 11.77 9.96
CA VAL A 234 7.66 11.61 11.24
C VAL A 234 8.89 10.68 11.15
N SER A 235 9.07 9.89 10.08
CA SER A 235 10.23 9.00 9.90
C SER A 235 10.70 9.02 8.45
N LEU A 236 11.42 10.08 8.09
CA LEU A 236 11.74 10.34 6.69
C LEU A 236 12.77 9.35 6.12
N ASP A 237 13.76 8.91 6.89
CA ASP A 237 14.82 8.04 6.35
C ASP A 237 14.30 6.64 5.97
N ASP A 238 13.53 6.00 6.85
CA ASP A 238 12.91 4.70 6.56
C ASP A 238 11.91 4.81 5.40
N LEU A 239 11.09 5.87 5.39
CA LEU A 239 10.17 6.14 4.31
C LEU A 239 10.89 6.36 2.98
N ILE A 240 11.97 7.15 2.95
CA ILE A 240 12.79 7.40 1.75
C ILE A 240 13.41 6.09 1.26
N MET A 241 13.96 5.26 2.16
CA MET A 241 14.53 3.96 1.79
C MET A 241 13.46 3.08 1.13
N LYS A 242 12.29 2.98 1.74
CA LYS A 242 11.12 2.26 1.22
C LYS A 242 10.68 2.83 -0.14
N LEU A 243 10.62 4.14 -0.31
CA LEU A 243 10.25 4.77 -1.58
C LEU A 243 11.29 4.45 -2.68
N ALA A 244 12.58 4.53 -2.36
CA ALA A 244 13.67 4.21 -3.28
C ALA A 244 13.64 2.72 -3.70
N GLU A 245 13.29 1.81 -2.78
CA GLU A 245 13.03 0.39 -3.06
C GLU A 245 11.94 0.14 -4.10
N ARG A 246 10.94 1.01 -4.12
CA ARG A 246 9.82 0.98 -5.09
C ARG A 246 10.14 1.80 -6.36
N GLY A 247 11.34 2.37 -6.41
CA GLY A 247 11.85 3.14 -7.54
C GLY A 247 11.20 4.50 -7.69
N ALA A 248 10.77 5.13 -6.59
CA ALA A 248 10.48 6.56 -6.60
C ALA A 248 11.81 7.33 -6.71
N ASP A 249 11.82 8.37 -7.54
CA ASP A 249 12.99 9.22 -7.79
C ASP A 249 12.94 10.49 -6.94
N ILE A 250 11.73 11.00 -6.70
CA ILE A 250 11.47 12.23 -5.93
C ILE A 250 10.35 11.93 -4.93
N PHE A 251 10.51 12.38 -3.70
CA PHE A 251 9.44 12.42 -2.71
C PHE A 251 9.13 13.88 -2.37
N THR A 252 7.86 14.26 -2.43
CA THR A 252 7.37 15.59 -2.07
C THR A 252 6.39 15.47 -0.91
N PHE A 253 6.45 16.40 0.03
CA PHE A 253 5.54 16.49 1.16
C PHE A 253 5.44 17.95 1.63
N ILE A 254 4.40 18.26 2.39
CA ILE A 254 4.20 19.58 2.98
C ILE A 254 4.81 19.60 4.39
N GLU A 255 5.66 20.60 4.65
CA GLU A 255 6.00 20.96 6.03
C GLU A 255 4.84 21.76 6.62
N ARG A 256 4.08 21.15 7.54
CA ARG A 256 2.94 21.80 8.17
C ARG A 256 3.40 22.81 9.23
N LYS A 257 4.05 23.91 8.83
CA LYS A 257 4.64 24.94 9.72
C LYS A 257 3.66 25.49 10.77
N TRP A 258 2.36 25.39 10.54
CA TRP A 258 1.31 25.82 11.47
C TRP A 258 1.01 24.79 12.59
N CYS A 259 1.44 23.55 12.45
CA CYS A 259 1.34 22.49 13.45
C CYS A 259 2.72 22.10 13.99
N ASN A 260 3.65 21.81 13.09
CA ASN A 260 4.93 21.19 13.40
C ASN A 260 6.01 21.72 12.45
N VAL A 261 7.10 22.25 13.02
CA VAL A 261 8.24 22.78 12.26
C VAL A 261 9.35 21.75 12.29
N ILE A 262 9.84 21.38 11.11
CA ILE A 262 10.95 20.42 11.02
C ILE A 262 12.21 21.10 11.54
N SER A 263 12.75 20.57 12.63
CA SER A 263 14.00 21.06 13.19
C SER A 263 15.19 20.59 12.34
N HIS A 264 16.03 21.53 11.91
CA HIS A 264 17.26 21.26 11.15
C HIS A 264 17.07 20.40 9.87
N PRO A 265 16.19 20.81 8.94
CA PRO A 265 16.00 20.08 7.69
C PRO A 265 17.33 20.06 6.90
N PRO A 266 17.70 18.93 6.27
CA PRO A 266 18.90 18.82 5.46
C PRO A 266 19.02 19.95 4.44
N ARG A 267 20.20 20.59 4.39
CA ARG A 267 20.47 21.73 3.51
C ARG A 267 20.28 21.44 2.02
N LEU A 268 20.33 20.16 1.63
CA LEU A 268 20.19 19.71 0.25
C LEU A 268 18.73 19.57 -0.21
N TRP A 269 17.74 19.73 0.68
CA TRP A 269 16.35 19.67 0.26
C TRP A 269 15.95 20.91 -0.53
N SER A 270 15.33 20.68 -1.68
CA SER A 270 14.65 21.73 -2.43
C SER A 270 13.34 22.07 -1.73
N LYS A 271 13.06 23.36 -1.56
CA LYS A 271 11.86 23.87 -0.91
C LYS A 271 11.25 24.99 -1.73
N THR A 272 9.94 25.07 -1.68
CA THR A 272 9.17 26.21 -2.14
C THR A 272 8.12 26.52 -1.09
N GLU A 273 7.78 27.80 -0.94
CA GLU A 273 6.64 28.18 -0.15
C GLU A 273 5.35 27.91 -0.94
N ASP A 274 4.30 27.55 -0.22
CA ASP A 274 2.94 27.40 -0.75
C ASP A 274 1.97 28.20 0.14
N ASN A 275 0.84 28.60 -0.41
CA ASN A 275 -0.12 29.46 0.28
C ASN A 275 -1.17 28.63 0.99
N ILE A 276 -1.31 28.83 2.30
CA ILE A 276 -2.30 28.15 3.12
C ILE A 276 -3.12 29.18 3.89
N ALA A 277 -4.44 29.11 3.74
CA ALA A 277 -5.37 29.96 4.46
C ALA A 277 -5.64 29.36 5.85
N LEU A 278 -5.17 30.05 6.89
CA LEU A 278 -5.38 29.65 8.28
C LEU A 278 -6.30 30.66 8.97
N LEU A 279 -7.27 30.15 9.72
CA LEU A 279 -8.15 30.95 10.57
C LEU A 279 -8.03 30.44 12.00
N GLN A 280 -7.52 31.28 12.89
CA GLN A 280 -7.54 31.00 14.31
C GLN A 280 -8.93 31.35 14.87
N ILE A 281 -9.57 30.37 15.49
CA ILE A 281 -10.88 30.55 16.14
C ILE A 281 -10.68 30.33 17.64
N ALA A 282 -10.93 31.36 18.44
CA ALA A 282 -10.90 31.29 19.90
C ALA A 282 -12.29 31.05 20.50
N SER A 283 -13.29 31.79 20.02
CA SER A 283 -14.71 31.66 20.35
C SER A 283 -15.57 32.12 19.16
N TYR A 284 -16.86 31.75 19.17
CA TYR A 284 -17.81 32.22 18.17
C TYR A 284 -18.00 33.74 18.27
N GLU A 285 -18.11 34.27 19.48
CA GLU A 285 -18.31 35.69 19.77
C GLU A 285 -17.16 36.54 19.24
N ASP A 286 -15.91 36.11 19.49
CA ASP A 286 -14.73 36.80 19.00
C ASP A 286 -14.66 36.76 17.47
N TRP A 287 -14.95 35.60 16.87
CA TRP A 287 -14.99 35.48 15.41
C TRP A 287 -16.07 36.40 14.81
N TRP A 288 -17.29 36.37 15.35
CA TRP A 288 -18.42 37.15 14.84
C TRP A 288 -18.21 38.66 14.93
N LYS A 289 -17.54 39.13 15.99
CA LYS A 289 -17.15 40.55 16.15
C LYS A 289 -16.16 40.98 15.08
N ASN A 290 -15.17 40.14 14.78
CA ASN A 290 -14.06 40.46 13.88
C ASN A 290 -14.36 40.20 12.40
N VAL A 291 -15.31 39.31 12.08
CA VAL A 291 -15.65 39.00 10.69
C VAL A 291 -16.29 40.21 9.97
N GLY A 292 -16.03 40.37 8.68
CA GLY A 292 -16.52 41.53 7.92
C GLY A 292 -18.05 41.65 7.87
N LYS A 293 -18.56 42.88 7.75
CA LYS A 293 -20.01 43.20 7.65
C LYS A 293 -20.72 42.37 6.57
N LYS A 294 -20.07 42.17 5.42
CA LYS A 294 -20.59 41.37 4.31
C LYS A 294 -20.86 39.93 4.74
N THR A 295 -19.91 39.28 5.41
CA THR A 295 -20.05 37.89 5.87
C THR A 295 -21.17 37.75 6.89
N ARG A 296 -21.25 38.65 7.89
CA ARG A 296 -22.37 38.64 8.85
C ARG A 296 -23.73 38.78 8.17
N ASN A 297 -23.82 39.62 7.14
CA ASN A 297 -25.06 39.79 6.38
C ASN A 297 -25.43 38.52 5.59
N MET A 298 -24.44 37.77 5.09
CA MET A 298 -24.70 36.49 4.41
C MET A 298 -25.19 35.41 5.38
N VAL A 299 -24.62 35.32 6.58
CA VAL A 299 -25.10 34.41 7.62
C VAL A 299 -26.54 34.74 8.02
N ARG A 300 -26.84 36.01 8.30
CA ARG A 300 -28.22 36.47 8.57
C ARG A 300 -29.17 36.25 7.40
N LYS A 301 -28.68 36.31 6.16
CA LYS A 301 -29.50 36.04 4.96
C LYS A 301 -29.93 34.57 4.92
N ALA A 302 -29.04 33.64 5.28
CA ALA A 302 -29.35 32.23 5.37
C ALA A 302 -30.40 31.96 6.46
N GLU A 303 -30.23 32.56 7.64
CA GLU A 303 -31.21 32.49 8.73
C GLU A 303 -32.60 33.00 8.30
N LYS A 304 -32.67 34.19 7.67
CA LYS A 304 -33.93 34.75 7.13
C LYS A 304 -34.54 33.90 6.03
N SER A 305 -33.73 33.08 5.37
CA SER A 305 -34.13 32.13 4.34
C SER A 305 -34.50 30.76 4.92
N ASN A 306 -34.62 30.65 6.25
CA ASN A 306 -34.95 29.44 7.01
C ASN A 306 -33.94 28.29 6.87
N VAL A 307 -32.68 28.61 6.54
CA VAL A 307 -31.59 27.63 6.58
C VAL A 307 -31.23 27.38 8.04
N LYS A 308 -31.30 26.11 8.47
CA LYS A 308 -30.87 25.68 9.81
C LYS A 308 -29.60 24.85 9.71
N THR A 309 -28.61 25.14 10.54
CA THR A 309 -27.38 24.36 10.64
C THR A 309 -27.35 23.54 11.92
N GLU A 310 -26.88 22.30 11.81
CA GLU A 310 -26.66 21.42 12.96
C GLU A 310 -25.53 20.43 12.70
N VAL A 311 -24.86 19.99 13.77
CA VAL A 311 -23.91 18.88 13.72
C VAL A 311 -24.71 17.60 13.47
N VAL A 312 -24.30 16.81 12.48
CA VAL A 312 -25.04 15.62 12.04
C VAL A 312 -24.21 14.37 12.30
N GLU A 313 -24.83 13.36 12.90
CA GLU A 313 -24.22 12.05 13.07
C GLU A 313 -24.05 11.33 11.72
N THR A 314 -23.00 10.51 11.63
CA THR A 314 -22.76 9.66 10.46
C THR A 314 -23.81 8.57 10.36
N ASN A 315 -24.77 8.77 9.45
CA ASN A 315 -25.86 7.83 9.21
C ASN A 315 -26.24 7.75 7.72
N LYS A 316 -27.12 6.80 7.40
CA LYS A 316 -27.58 6.59 6.01
C LYS A 316 -28.31 7.81 5.43
N LYS A 317 -29.03 8.58 6.26
CA LYS A 317 -29.76 9.78 5.81
C LYS A 317 -28.80 10.90 5.40
N LEU A 318 -27.71 11.09 6.15
CA LEU A 318 -26.63 12.00 5.77
C LEU A 318 -25.98 11.56 4.45
N ALA A 319 -25.66 10.27 4.32
CA ALA A 319 -25.08 9.73 3.08
C ALA A 319 -26.00 9.94 1.87
N GLU A 320 -27.30 9.73 2.03
CA GLU A 320 -28.28 9.98 0.97
C GLU A 320 -28.35 11.48 0.60
N GLY A 321 -28.33 12.37 1.60
CA GLY A 321 -28.31 13.82 1.35
C GLY A 321 -27.04 14.27 0.61
N ILE A 322 -25.87 13.81 1.05
CA ILE A 322 -24.58 14.08 0.38
C ILE A 322 -24.61 13.53 -1.05
N TRP A 323 -25.14 12.33 -1.26
CA TRP A 323 -25.27 11.72 -2.57
C TRP A 323 -26.16 12.55 -3.51
N LYS A 324 -27.27 13.12 -3.02
CA LYS A 324 -28.12 14.06 -3.79
C LYS A 324 -27.36 15.32 -4.16
N ILE A 325 -26.59 15.90 -3.24
CA ILE A 325 -25.76 17.08 -3.50
C ILE A 325 -24.69 16.78 -4.55
N TYR A 326 -24.05 15.62 -4.48
CA TYR A 326 -23.04 15.25 -5.45
C TYR A 326 -23.62 15.08 -6.87
N ASN A 327 -24.81 14.49 -6.97
CA ASN A 327 -25.44 14.14 -8.23
C ASN A 327 -26.37 15.22 -8.78
N GLU A 328 -26.41 16.42 -8.18
CA GLU A 328 -27.19 17.54 -8.71
C GLU A 328 -26.71 17.99 -10.09
N THR A 329 -25.39 18.00 -10.31
CA THR A 329 -24.81 18.50 -11.55
C THR A 329 -23.43 17.91 -11.84
N PRO A 330 -23.12 17.60 -13.13
CA PRO A 330 -21.80 17.16 -13.54
C PRO A 330 -20.75 18.28 -13.55
N ILE A 331 -21.16 19.55 -13.42
CA ILE A 331 -20.27 20.71 -13.52
C ILE A 331 -20.46 21.62 -12.29
N ARG A 332 -19.36 21.91 -11.58
CA ARG A 332 -19.32 22.89 -10.49
C ARG A 332 -18.13 23.82 -10.72
N GLN A 333 -18.37 25.13 -10.64
CA GLN A 333 -17.35 26.17 -10.87
C GLN A 333 -16.60 25.98 -12.21
N GLU A 334 -17.37 25.78 -13.28
CA GLU A 334 -16.84 25.60 -14.65
C GLU A 334 -15.91 24.37 -14.82
N ARG A 335 -15.91 23.46 -13.87
CA ARG A 335 -15.10 22.24 -13.89
C ARG A 335 -15.99 21.01 -13.76
N ALA A 336 -15.58 19.93 -14.43
CA ALA A 336 -16.18 18.62 -14.22
C ALA A 336 -16.08 18.25 -12.74
N PHE A 337 -17.21 17.86 -12.15
CA PHE A 337 -17.30 17.57 -10.74
C PHE A 337 -16.97 16.09 -10.49
N PRO A 338 -15.85 15.75 -9.82
CA PRO A 338 -15.39 14.37 -9.71
C PRO A 338 -16.35 13.42 -8.95
N HIS A 339 -17.25 13.96 -8.12
CA HIS A 339 -18.19 13.14 -7.36
C HIS A 339 -19.53 12.91 -8.07
N TYR A 340 -19.75 13.50 -9.24
CA TYR A 340 -20.95 13.23 -10.03
C TYR A 340 -20.96 11.79 -10.55
N GLY A 341 -22.12 11.12 -10.48
CA GLY A 341 -22.30 9.74 -10.90
C GLY A 341 -21.84 8.70 -9.87
N ILE A 342 -21.30 9.10 -8.72
CA ILE A 342 -20.95 8.17 -7.65
C ILE A 342 -22.22 7.53 -7.08
N SER A 343 -22.18 6.21 -6.89
CA SER A 343 -23.30 5.44 -6.34
C SER A 343 -23.58 5.77 -4.87
N LEU A 344 -24.85 5.64 -4.45
CA LEU A 344 -25.22 5.82 -3.05
C LEU A 344 -24.46 4.86 -2.12
N GLN A 345 -24.21 3.63 -2.56
CA GLN A 345 -23.42 2.66 -1.80
C GLN A 345 -22.01 3.20 -1.53
N THR A 346 -21.33 3.71 -2.56
CA THR A 346 -19.99 4.28 -2.43
C THR A 346 -19.99 5.50 -1.51
N VAL A 347 -20.97 6.40 -1.62
CA VAL A 347 -21.09 7.56 -0.70
C VAL A 347 -21.33 7.09 0.73
N THR A 348 -22.15 6.05 0.92
CA THR A 348 -22.42 5.46 2.24
C THR A 348 -21.14 4.91 2.86
N GLU A 349 -20.40 4.08 2.12
CA GLU A 349 -19.10 3.54 2.54
C GLU A 349 -18.13 4.68 2.89
N LEU A 350 -18.06 5.73 2.07
CA LEU A 350 -17.23 6.91 2.35
C LEU A 350 -17.63 7.58 3.66
N VAL A 351 -18.91 7.94 3.85
CA VAL A 351 -19.39 8.63 5.06
C VAL A 351 -19.10 7.82 6.32
N PHE A 352 -19.28 6.49 6.28
CA PHE A 352 -18.98 5.62 7.42
C PHE A 352 -17.47 5.35 7.61
N SER A 353 -16.64 5.48 6.58
CA SER A 353 -15.20 5.21 6.68
C SER A 353 -14.39 6.36 7.26
N HIS A 354 -14.90 7.59 7.23
CA HIS A 354 -14.15 8.73 7.76
C HIS A 354 -14.12 8.69 9.29
N GLN A 355 -12.91 8.71 9.84
CA GLN A 355 -12.65 8.84 11.27
C GLN A 355 -12.21 10.28 11.57
N ASN A 356 -12.36 10.72 12.83
CA ASN A 356 -11.93 12.05 13.30
C ASN A 356 -12.49 13.20 12.46
N CYS A 357 -13.73 13.09 11.99
CA CYS A 357 -14.38 14.16 11.25
C CYS A 357 -15.73 14.54 11.85
N THR A 358 -16.11 15.81 11.68
CA THR A 358 -17.44 16.32 11.99
C THR A 358 -18.14 16.70 10.70
N PHE A 359 -19.39 16.28 10.57
CA PHE A 359 -20.30 16.76 9.55
C PHE A 359 -21.23 17.80 10.14
N ILE A 360 -21.35 18.96 9.49
CA ILE A 360 -22.40 19.94 9.78
C ILE A 360 -23.30 20.00 8.55
N GLY A 361 -24.60 19.82 8.76
CA GLY A 361 -25.60 19.88 7.71
C GLY A 361 -26.32 21.22 7.74
N SER A 362 -26.69 21.73 6.56
CA SER A 362 -27.65 22.80 6.39
C SER A 362 -28.96 22.23 5.87
N PHE A 363 -30.06 22.61 6.51
CA PHE A 363 -31.38 22.08 6.23
C PHE A 363 -32.37 23.17 5.86
N LEU A 364 -33.20 22.88 4.84
CA LEU A 364 -34.36 23.69 4.47
C LEU A 364 -35.56 22.75 4.43
N GLN A 365 -36.61 23.04 5.23
CA GLN A 365 -37.79 22.16 5.31
C GLN A 365 -37.43 20.67 5.55
N ASN A 366 -36.41 20.41 6.39
CA ASN A 366 -35.85 19.09 6.72
C ASN A 366 -35.11 18.36 5.56
N GLU A 367 -34.95 18.98 4.38
CA GLU A 367 -34.06 18.51 3.31
C GLU A 367 -32.64 19.00 3.57
N LEU A 368 -31.64 18.10 3.47
CA LEU A 368 -30.23 18.50 3.50
C LEU A 368 -29.90 19.27 2.21
N VAL A 369 -29.68 20.57 2.33
CA VAL A 369 -29.38 21.47 1.21
C VAL A 369 -27.90 21.83 1.09
N GLY A 370 -27.11 21.52 2.11
CA GLY A 370 -25.66 21.66 2.09
C GLY A 370 -25.00 20.92 3.25
N PHE A 371 -23.71 20.68 3.14
CA PHE A 371 -22.90 20.12 4.21
C PHE A 371 -21.48 20.65 4.18
N ILE A 372 -20.83 20.59 5.33
CA ILE A 372 -19.38 20.76 5.48
C ILE A 372 -18.82 19.52 6.18
N GLN A 373 -17.66 19.08 5.72
CA GLN A 373 -16.90 18.00 6.34
C GLN A 373 -15.61 18.60 6.91
N LEU A 374 -15.49 18.58 8.23
CA LEU A 374 -14.33 19.04 8.96
C LEU A 374 -13.51 17.83 9.40
N VAL A 375 -12.26 17.73 8.97
CA VAL A 375 -11.32 16.70 9.43
C VAL A 375 -10.47 17.28 10.55
N HIS A 376 -10.50 16.65 11.71
CA HIS A 376 -9.80 17.11 12.91
C HIS A 376 -8.42 16.49 13.02
N VAL A 377 -7.41 17.33 13.19
CA VAL A 377 -6.02 16.93 13.31
C VAL A 377 -5.30 17.85 14.28
N ASP A 378 -4.72 17.30 15.34
CA ASP A 378 -4.02 18.04 16.38
C ASP A 378 -4.89 19.17 16.96
N LYS A 379 -4.48 20.43 16.77
CA LYS A 379 -5.20 21.65 17.17
C LYS A 379 -5.87 22.35 15.98
N THR A 380 -6.10 21.62 14.88
CA THR A 380 -6.62 22.17 13.63
C THR A 380 -7.81 21.38 13.12
N ALA A 381 -8.69 22.07 12.41
CA ALA A 381 -9.76 21.47 11.63
C ALA A 381 -9.60 21.88 10.16
N ILE A 382 -9.62 20.91 9.26
CA ILE A 382 -9.46 21.12 7.82
C ILE A 382 -10.83 20.98 7.17
N ILE A 383 -11.24 21.99 6.41
CA ILE A 383 -12.43 21.90 5.56
C ILE A 383 -12.08 20.96 4.40
N SER A 384 -12.44 19.68 4.54
CA SER A 384 -12.24 18.69 3.48
C SER A 384 -13.22 18.94 2.33
N GLN A 385 -14.47 19.27 2.66
CA GLN A 385 -15.50 19.61 1.69
C GLN A 385 -16.46 20.65 2.27
N ILE A 386 -16.93 21.55 1.42
CA ILE A 386 -18.06 22.44 1.70
C ILE A 386 -18.90 22.56 0.43
N LEU A 387 -20.08 21.94 0.43
CA LEU A 387 -20.92 21.82 -0.76
C LEU A 387 -22.38 22.05 -0.42
N SER A 388 -23.09 22.68 -1.35
CA SER A 388 -24.54 22.88 -1.27
C SER A 388 -25.18 22.67 -2.62
N LEU A 389 -26.49 22.46 -2.60
CA LEU A 389 -27.31 22.46 -3.80
C LEU A 389 -27.23 23.83 -4.49
N GLN A 390 -26.96 23.85 -5.80
CA GLN A 390 -26.89 25.03 -6.65
C GLN A 390 -28.21 25.79 -6.64
N LYS A 391 -29.35 25.07 -6.63
CA LYS A 391 -30.69 25.67 -6.52
C LYS A 391 -30.90 26.52 -5.25
N HIS A 392 -29.98 26.47 -4.29
CA HIS A 392 -30.03 27.19 -3.01
C HIS A 392 -28.83 28.13 -2.77
N TRP A 393 -27.99 28.37 -3.77
CA TRP A 393 -26.87 29.32 -3.65
C TRP A 393 -27.31 30.74 -3.34
N ASP A 394 -28.52 31.12 -3.77
CA ASP A 394 -29.15 32.39 -3.46
C ASP A 394 -29.38 32.58 -1.94
N LYS A 395 -29.39 31.50 -1.15
CA LYS A 395 -29.70 31.51 0.30
C LYS A 395 -28.47 31.52 1.20
N ALA A 396 -27.26 31.71 0.64
CA ALA A 396 -26.03 31.79 1.42
C ALA A 396 -25.73 30.55 2.30
N VAL A 397 -26.13 29.36 1.84
CA VAL A 397 -25.99 28.08 2.58
C VAL A 397 -24.57 27.84 3.09
N ASN A 398 -23.55 28.02 2.23
CA ASN A 398 -22.16 27.82 2.62
C ASN A 398 -21.68 28.84 3.67
N ASN A 399 -22.24 30.05 3.72
CA ASN A 399 -21.90 31.00 4.77
C ASN A 399 -22.47 30.56 6.12
N ALA A 400 -23.67 29.99 6.15
CA ALA A 400 -24.24 29.41 7.36
C ALA A 400 -23.45 28.19 7.84
N LEU A 401 -22.94 27.35 6.93
CA LEU A 401 -22.11 26.18 7.29
C LEU A 401 -20.75 26.56 7.93
N ILE A 402 -20.21 27.74 7.60
CA ILE A 402 -18.95 28.25 8.16
C ILE A 402 -19.16 28.89 9.53
N ALA A 403 -20.33 29.51 9.73
CA ALA A 403 -20.71 30.20 10.97
C ALA A 403 -21.13 29.20 12.04
#